data_AF-A0A7W8EMI1-F1
#
_entry.id   AF-A0A7W8EMI1-F1
#
_cell.length_a   1.000
_cell.length_b   1.000
_cell.length_c   1.000
_cell.angle_alpha   90.00
_cell.angle_beta   90.00
_cell.angle_gamma   90.00
#
_symmetry.space_group_name_H-M   'P 1'
#
loop_
_entity.id
_entity.type
_entity.pdbx_description
1 polymer ?
#
loop_
_entity_poly.entity_id
_entity_poly.type
_entity_poly.pdbx_seq_one_letter_code
_entity_poly.pdbx_strand_id
1 'polypeptide(L)'
;MPADSPVAVTFSEPVTDAQISVLDEWFEDEVPGTTQLNPARTVLTFTPSEPWMDSLMAVTVSGARDAAGNTMSPHTWRFGEEPPKKKAAAAPAVERAWTRPDGRTLMVKAGGEERRPYRVTVEVRSAAKSGATLLWSGTAGGVRAGTVARLSIPIGKVTGRTAHWRARVATGAWSAWQRATTPANDVVTAAAPPPDAFALLGSWQSQDGKRINYRKGYWDRARDEGFGNVKIVQKHDLDALSAHQMTKHPHRGIVPDPFIMTRYHYQATAYRHTCSGFLWWRTCKVTESRDTRTIVDFNTESSKYQGTLGVLTAYCEGITVCPPWMKRSFGAVLLPVPG
;
A
#
# COMPACT_ATOMS: atom_id res chain seq x y z
N MET A 1 -27.48 -22.30 24.26
CA MET A 1 -27.31 -22.97 25.57
C MET A 1 -26.95 -21.88 26.58
N PRO A 2 -27.47 -21.86 27.82
CA PRO A 2 -27.01 -20.88 28.81
C PRO A 2 -25.49 -20.98 28.98
N ALA A 3 -24.82 -19.84 29.13
CA ALA A 3 -23.37 -19.71 29.01
C ALA A 3 -22.58 -20.64 29.96
N ASP A 4 -23.16 -21.09 31.07
CA ASP A 4 -22.45 -21.95 32.04
C ASP A 4 -23.13 -23.33 32.21
N SER A 5 -23.91 -23.78 31.23
CA SER A 5 -24.63 -25.05 31.36
C SER A 5 -23.65 -26.23 31.36
N PRO A 6 -23.78 -27.21 32.27
CA PRO A 6 -22.92 -28.39 32.26
C PRO A 6 -23.25 -29.32 31.09
N VAL A 7 -22.26 -30.11 30.69
CA VAL A 7 -22.43 -31.22 29.73
C VAL A 7 -22.47 -32.53 30.52
N ALA A 8 -23.52 -33.33 30.32
CA ALA A 8 -23.70 -34.59 31.05
C ALA A 8 -23.73 -35.79 30.10
N VAL A 9 -23.07 -36.88 30.50
CA VAL A 9 -23.11 -38.18 29.83
C VAL A 9 -23.67 -39.22 30.79
N THR A 10 -24.64 -40.00 30.33
CA THR A 10 -25.23 -41.10 31.09
C THR A 10 -24.76 -42.43 30.53
N PHE A 11 -24.18 -43.27 31.38
CA PHE A 11 -23.79 -44.64 31.08
C PHE A 11 -24.94 -45.60 31.43
N SER A 12 -25.06 -46.70 30.68
CA SER A 12 -26.08 -47.74 30.93
C SER A 12 -25.82 -48.57 32.18
N GLU A 13 -24.61 -48.48 32.74
CA GLU A 13 -24.16 -49.20 33.93
C GLU A 13 -23.08 -48.39 34.68
N PRO A 14 -22.74 -48.76 35.93
CA PRO A 14 -21.67 -48.12 36.68
C PRO A 14 -20.29 -48.27 36.00
N VAL A 15 -19.54 -47.16 35.86
CA VAL A 15 -18.22 -47.15 35.21
C VAL A 15 -17.08 -46.58 36.07
N THR A 16 -15.83 -46.85 35.69
CA THR A 16 -14.61 -46.17 36.18
C THR A 16 -13.82 -45.54 35.04
N ASP A 17 -12.86 -44.67 35.36
CA ASP A 17 -11.90 -44.07 34.40
C ASP A 17 -12.51 -43.28 33.23
N ALA A 18 -13.79 -42.91 33.33
CA ALA A 18 -14.48 -42.13 32.31
C ALA A 18 -13.94 -40.69 32.24
N GLN A 19 -13.70 -40.22 31.01
CA GLN A 19 -13.16 -38.90 30.72
C GLN A 19 -14.06 -38.18 29.70
N ILE A 20 -14.17 -36.86 29.82
CA ILE A 20 -14.79 -35.97 28.83
C ILE A 20 -13.73 -34.95 28.41
N SER A 21 -13.53 -34.78 27.10
CA SER A 21 -12.83 -33.64 26.51
C SER A 21 -13.78 -32.83 25.65
N VAL A 22 -13.58 -31.52 25.62
CA VAL A 22 -14.39 -30.58 24.83
C VAL A 22 -13.45 -29.72 24.01
N LEU A 23 -13.65 -29.68 22.69
CA LEU A 23 -12.87 -28.90 21.74
C LEU A 23 -13.74 -27.80 21.13
N ASP A 24 -13.25 -26.57 21.14
CA ASP A 24 -13.81 -25.49 20.31
C ASP A 24 -13.28 -25.67 18.88
N GLU A 25 -14.15 -26.03 17.93
CA GLU A 25 -13.74 -26.29 16.54
C GLU A 25 -13.44 -25.00 15.75
N TRP A 26 -13.79 -23.81 16.26
CA TRP A 26 -13.44 -22.54 15.59
C TRP A 26 -12.01 -22.12 15.88
N PHE A 27 -11.54 -22.38 17.10
CA PHE A 27 -10.19 -22.03 17.55
C PHE A 27 -9.24 -23.22 17.59
N GLU A 28 -9.75 -24.44 17.44
CA GLU A 28 -9.02 -25.71 17.57
C GLU A 28 -8.39 -25.87 18.97
N ASP A 29 -9.03 -25.30 19.99
CA ASP A 29 -8.54 -25.23 21.36
C ASP A 29 -9.42 -26.07 22.31
N GLU A 30 -8.80 -26.71 23.31
CA GLU A 30 -9.52 -27.46 24.35
C GLU A 30 -10.20 -26.49 25.32
N VAL A 31 -11.48 -26.72 25.61
CA VAL A 31 -12.24 -25.92 26.58
C VAL A 31 -11.89 -26.42 27.99
N PRO A 32 -11.33 -25.57 28.87
CA PRO A 32 -10.97 -25.98 30.22
C PRO A 32 -12.23 -26.23 31.07
N GLY A 33 -12.15 -27.22 31.95
CA GLY A 33 -13.25 -27.56 32.86
C GLY A 33 -12.93 -28.69 33.82
N THR A 34 -13.90 -29.05 34.66
CA THR A 34 -13.79 -30.16 35.61
C THR A 34 -14.82 -31.23 35.30
N THR A 35 -14.46 -32.48 35.55
CA THR A 35 -15.36 -33.63 35.40
C THR A 35 -15.70 -34.23 36.77
N GLN A 36 -16.97 -34.59 36.96
CA GLN A 36 -17.44 -35.22 38.18
C GLN A 36 -18.38 -36.38 37.84
N LEU A 37 -18.00 -37.58 38.30
CA LEU A 37 -18.84 -38.77 38.22
C LEU A 37 -19.74 -38.84 39.47
N ASN A 38 -21.04 -39.09 39.29
CA ASN A 38 -21.97 -39.20 40.41
C ASN A 38 -21.68 -40.44 41.30
N PRO A 39 -22.22 -40.51 42.53
CA PRO A 39 -21.98 -41.65 43.42
C PRO A 39 -22.41 -43.02 42.86
N ALA A 40 -23.47 -43.04 42.03
CA ALA A 40 -23.94 -44.25 41.35
C ALA A 40 -23.03 -44.69 40.19
N ARG A 41 -22.04 -43.85 39.81
CA ARG A 41 -21.10 -44.06 38.71
C ARG A 41 -21.74 -44.20 37.32
N THR A 42 -22.90 -43.61 37.12
CA THR A 42 -23.68 -43.68 35.87
C THR A 42 -23.80 -42.35 35.16
N VAL A 43 -23.44 -41.23 35.79
CA VAL A 43 -23.53 -39.89 35.17
C VAL A 43 -22.23 -39.13 35.38
N LEU A 44 -21.53 -38.82 34.28
CA LEU A 44 -20.34 -37.99 34.26
C LEU A 44 -20.71 -36.59 33.77
N THR A 45 -20.41 -35.57 34.58
CA THR A 45 -20.73 -34.17 34.29
C THR A 45 -19.44 -33.40 34.07
N PHE A 46 -19.34 -32.71 32.94
CA PHE A 46 -18.32 -31.71 32.64
C PHE A 46 -18.87 -30.31 32.94
N THR A 47 -18.17 -29.57 33.79
CA THR A 47 -18.46 -28.16 34.10
C THR A 47 -17.35 -27.30 33.51
N PRO A 48 -17.62 -26.46 32.51
CA PRO A 48 -16.59 -25.59 31.95
C PRO A 48 -16.13 -24.59 33.01
N SER A 49 -14.84 -24.22 32.99
CA SER A 49 -14.31 -23.17 33.88
C SER A 49 -14.55 -21.76 33.33
N GLU A 50 -14.99 -21.66 32.08
CA GLU A 50 -15.29 -20.43 31.37
C GLU A 50 -16.66 -20.53 30.68
N PRO A 51 -17.38 -19.40 30.50
CA PRO A 51 -18.65 -19.41 29.80
C PRO A 51 -18.50 -19.89 28.35
N TRP A 52 -19.46 -20.66 27.85
CA TRP A 52 -19.56 -21.07 26.45
C TRP A 52 -19.56 -19.84 25.54
N MET A 53 -18.71 -19.89 24.52
CA MET A 53 -18.74 -18.95 23.41
C MET A 53 -19.82 -19.37 22.39
N ASP A 54 -20.24 -18.43 21.54
CA ASP A 54 -21.13 -18.69 20.40
C ASP A 54 -20.36 -19.40 19.26
N SER A 55 -19.76 -20.56 19.54
CA SER A 55 -18.95 -21.37 18.62
C SER A 55 -19.43 -22.83 18.56
N LEU A 56 -18.87 -23.61 17.62
CA LEU A 56 -19.17 -25.03 17.46
C LEU A 56 -18.26 -25.86 18.37
N MET A 57 -18.86 -26.65 19.27
CA MET A 57 -18.16 -27.50 20.23
C MET A 57 -18.22 -28.96 19.81
N ALA A 58 -17.09 -29.67 19.91
CA ALA A 58 -17.02 -31.12 19.81
C ALA A 58 -16.72 -31.73 21.18
N VAL A 59 -17.62 -32.58 21.68
CA VAL A 59 -17.43 -33.30 22.95
C VAL A 59 -17.06 -34.74 22.64
N THR A 60 -16.01 -35.23 23.28
CA THR A 60 -15.63 -36.63 23.22
C THR A 60 -15.64 -37.25 24.62
N VAL A 61 -16.41 -38.33 24.80
CA VAL A 61 -16.35 -39.17 25.99
C VAL A 61 -15.56 -40.44 25.69
N SER A 62 -14.67 -40.83 26.60
CA SER A 62 -13.79 -41.99 26.40
C SER A 62 -13.32 -42.58 27.73
N GLY A 63 -12.57 -43.69 27.66
CA GLY A 63 -11.85 -44.26 28.81
C GLY A 63 -12.69 -45.07 29.79
N ALA A 64 -14.02 -44.94 29.77
CA ALA A 64 -14.89 -45.60 30.73
C ALA A 64 -14.74 -47.13 30.70
N ARG A 65 -14.64 -47.75 31.88
CA ARG A 65 -14.57 -49.19 32.08
C ARG A 65 -15.74 -49.70 32.90
N ASP A 66 -16.33 -50.83 32.49
CA ASP A 66 -17.34 -51.53 33.29
C ASP A 66 -16.71 -52.34 34.45
N ALA A 67 -17.54 -53.03 35.25
CA ALA A 67 -17.07 -53.85 36.37
C ALA A 67 -16.24 -55.08 35.93
N ALA A 68 -16.36 -55.51 34.67
CA ALA A 68 -15.58 -56.59 34.08
C ALA A 68 -14.24 -56.10 33.48
N GLY A 69 -14.01 -54.78 33.46
CA GLY A 69 -12.81 -54.15 32.90
C GLY A 69 -12.90 -53.88 31.39
N ASN A 70 -14.05 -54.10 30.75
CA ASN A 70 -14.23 -53.78 29.34
C ASN A 70 -14.21 -52.26 29.16
N THR A 71 -13.47 -51.78 28.17
CA THR A 71 -13.36 -50.34 27.89
C THR A 71 -14.36 -49.93 26.82
N MET A 72 -15.06 -48.80 27.03
CA MET A 72 -15.96 -48.25 26.04
C MET A 72 -15.22 -47.83 24.76
N SER A 73 -15.92 -47.87 23.62
CA SER A 73 -15.46 -47.14 22.43
C SER A 73 -15.72 -45.64 22.63
N PRO A 74 -14.78 -44.74 22.27
CA PRO A 74 -15.01 -43.30 22.35
C PRO A 74 -16.25 -42.88 21.56
N HIS A 75 -16.98 -41.91 22.10
CA HIS A 75 -18.15 -41.34 21.45
C HIS A 75 -18.00 -39.82 21.35
N THR A 76 -18.28 -39.28 20.16
CA THR A 76 -18.15 -37.85 19.87
C THR A 76 -19.46 -37.29 19.32
N TRP A 77 -19.88 -36.14 19.85
CA TRP A 77 -21.00 -35.37 19.31
C TRP A 77 -20.67 -33.88 19.30
N ARG A 78 -21.51 -33.10 18.61
CA ARG A 78 -21.36 -31.65 18.48
C ARG A 78 -22.57 -30.90 19.00
N PHE A 79 -22.34 -29.70 19.52
CA PHE A 79 -23.38 -28.71 19.82
C PHE A 79 -22.85 -27.29 19.57
N GLY A 80 -23.74 -26.31 19.46
CA GLY A 80 -23.38 -24.93 19.12
C GLY A 80 -23.78 -24.56 17.69
N GLU A 81 -23.36 -23.38 17.25
CA GLU A 81 -23.64 -22.89 15.89
C GLU A 81 -22.47 -23.24 14.96
N GLU A 82 -22.78 -23.84 13.80
CA GLU A 82 -21.75 -24.02 12.77
C GLU A 82 -21.17 -22.65 12.39
N PRO A 83 -19.85 -22.54 12.16
CA PRO A 83 -19.28 -21.29 11.69
C PRO A 83 -20.02 -20.87 10.42
N PRO A 84 -20.36 -19.58 10.26
CA PRO A 84 -21.03 -19.13 9.06
C PRO A 84 -20.17 -19.57 7.88
N LYS A 85 -20.76 -20.35 6.95
CA LYS A 85 -20.05 -20.84 5.76
C LYS A 85 -19.31 -19.66 5.16
N LYS A 86 -17.98 -19.69 5.24
CA LYS A 86 -17.13 -18.59 4.77
C LYS A 86 -17.48 -18.37 3.31
N LYS A 87 -18.18 -17.28 3.02
CA LYS A 87 -18.55 -16.92 1.65
C LYS A 87 -17.24 -16.93 0.87
N ALA A 88 -17.19 -17.71 -0.21
CA ALA A 88 -15.96 -17.83 -0.99
C ALA A 88 -15.51 -16.41 -1.34
N ALA A 89 -14.28 -16.07 -0.95
CA ALA A 89 -13.75 -14.73 -1.14
C ALA A 89 -13.90 -14.34 -2.60
N ALA A 90 -14.62 -13.25 -2.87
CA ALA A 90 -14.86 -12.81 -4.24
C ALA A 90 -13.51 -12.60 -4.93
N ALA A 91 -13.33 -13.26 -6.09
CA ALA A 91 -12.10 -13.16 -6.86
C ALA A 91 -11.82 -11.68 -7.24
N PRO A 92 -10.54 -11.27 -7.35
CA PRO A 92 -10.20 -9.92 -7.73
C PRO A 92 -10.80 -9.55 -9.10
N ALA A 93 -11.59 -8.48 -9.14
CA ALA A 93 -12.30 -8.06 -10.33
C ALA A 93 -12.39 -6.53 -10.40
N VAL A 94 -12.64 -6.01 -11.60
CA VAL A 94 -12.98 -4.60 -11.77
C VAL A 94 -14.43 -4.40 -11.33
N GLU A 95 -14.63 -3.72 -10.20
CA GLU A 95 -15.97 -3.36 -9.72
C GLU A 95 -16.54 -2.20 -10.56
N ARG A 96 -15.70 -1.23 -10.91
CA ARG A 96 -16.08 -0.08 -11.73
C ARG A 96 -14.89 0.48 -12.50
N ALA A 97 -15.11 0.86 -13.75
CA ALA A 97 -14.13 1.57 -14.58
C ALA A 97 -14.77 2.83 -15.18
N TRP A 98 -14.09 3.98 -15.12
CA TRP A 98 -14.57 5.22 -15.73
C TRP A 98 -13.43 6.19 -16.05
N THR A 99 -13.68 7.11 -16.96
CA THR A 99 -12.74 8.18 -17.34
C THR A 99 -13.17 9.48 -16.65
N ARG A 100 -12.20 10.25 -16.15
CA ARG A 100 -12.51 11.60 -15.63
C ARG A 100 -12.87 12.57 -16.76
N PRO A 101 -13.48 13.72 -16.44
CA PRO A 101 -13.80 14.75 -17.43
C PRO A 101 -12.58 15.28 -18.22
N ASP A 102 -11.37 15.13 -17.69
CA ASP A 102 -10.11 15.45 -18.39
C ASP A 102 -9.81 14.53 -19.59
N GLY A 103 -10.58 13.45 -19.77
CA GLY A 103 -10.44 12.51 -20.88
C GLY A 103 -9.22 11.59 -20.80
N ARG A 104 -8.37 11.72 -19.78
CA ARG A 104 -7.03 11.12 -19.73
C ARG A 104 -6.74 10.39 -18.44
N THR A 105 -7.39 10.77 -17.36
CA THR A 105 -7.32 10.05 -16.09
C THR A 105 -8.32 8.90 -16.12
N LEU A 106 -7.79 7.67 -16.12
CA LEU A 106 -8.52 6.42 -16.07
C LEU A 106 -8.63 5.98 -14.60
N MET A 107 -9.85 5.70 -14.17
CA MET A 107 -10.15 5.33 -12.79
C MET A 107 -10.70 3.90 -12.76
N VAL A 108 -10.12 3.05 -11.91
CA VAL A 108 -10.51 1.63 -11.80
C VAL A 108 -10.71 1.28 -10.33
N LYS A 109 -11.94 1.04 -9.91
CA LYS A 109 -12.26 0.53 -8.57
C LYS A 109 -12.03 -0.97 -8.55
N ALA A 110 -11.13 -1.42 -7.69
CA ALA A 110 -10.84 -2.84 -7.50
C ALA A 110 -11.83 -3.46 -6.51
N GLY A 111 -12.51 -4.52 -6.93
CA GLY A 111 -13.32 -5.37 -6.06
C GLY A 111 -12.56 -6.60 -5.57
N GLY A 112 -13.23 -7.44 -4.79
CA GLY A 112 -12.70 -8.65 -4.17
C GLY A 112 -12.61 -8.52 -2.64
N GLU A 113 -12.28 -9.62 -1.96
CA GLU A 113 -12.18 -9.66 -0.49
C GLU A 113 -10.75 -9.81 0.02
N GLU A 114 -9.76 -9.89 -0.87
CA GLU A 114 -8.37 -10.06 -0.46
C GLU A 114 -7.83 -8.80 0.22
N ARG A 115 -7.21 -8.98 1.39
CA ARG A 115 -6.52 -7.90 2.12
C ARG A 115 -5.24 -7.44 1.43
N ARG A 116 -4.71 -8.25 0.51
CA ARG A 116 -3.46 -7.96 -0.20
C ARG A 116 -3.70 -6.91 -1.29
N PRO A 117 -2.75 -5.99 -1.51
CA PRO A 117 -2.86 -5.03 -2.59
C PRO A 117 -2.74 -5.72 -3.96
N TYR A 118 -3.60 -5.32 -4.89
CA TYR A 118 -3.63 -5.78 -6.26
C TYR A 118 -2.76 -4.94 -7.19
N ARG A 119 -2.46 -5.53 -8.36
CA ARG A 119 -2.02 -4.83 -9.55
C ARG A 119 -3.23 -4.58 -10.45
N VAL A 120 -3.46 -3.34 -10.86
CA VAL A 120 -4.44 -2.99 -11.89
C VAL A 120 -3.70 -2.76 -13.20
N THR A 121 -4.15 -3.42 -14.26
CA THR A 121 -3.60 -3.24 -15.62
C THR A 121 -4.65 -2.62 -16.51
N VAL A 122 -4.25 -1.64 -17.32
CA VAL A 122 -5.09 -0.96 -18.30
C VAL A 122 -4.50 -1.09 -19.69
N GLU A 123 -5.35 -1.32 -20.68
CA GLU A 123 -5.03 -1.19 -22.09
C GLU A 123 -5.93 -0.14 -22.74
N VAL A 124 -5.35 0.69 -23.60
CA VAL A 124 -6.02 1.68 -24.43
C VAL A 124 -5.73 1.35 -25.89
N ARG A 125 -6.79 1.22 -26.70
CA ARG A 125 -6.76 0.81 -28.10
C ARG A 125 -7.55 1.75 -28.99
N SER A 126 -7.29 1.68 -30.29
CA SER A 126 -8.00 2.50 -31.30
C SER A 126 -9.49 2.16 -31.44
N ALA A 127 -9.91 0.94 -31.08
CA ALA A 127 -11.31 0.51 -31.13
C ALA A 127 -11.62 -0.48 -29.99
N ALA A 128 -12.91 -0.66 -29.68
CA ALA A 128 -13.43 -1.55 -28.64
C ALA A 128 -13.37 -3.04 -29.01
N LYS A 129 -12.19 -3.54 -29.40
CA LYS A 129 -11.97 -4.95 -29.75
C LYS A 129 -10.53 -5.38 -29.47
N SER A 130 -10.33 -6.63 -29.07
CA SER A 130 -9.01 -7.16 -28.68
C SER A 130 -7.95 -7.09 -29.79
N GLY A 131 -8.36 -7.10 -31.07
CA GLY A 131 -7.46 -6.98 -32.23
C GLY A 131 -7.16 -5.55 -32.68
N ALA A 132 -7.72 -4.53 -32.03
CA ALA A 132 -7.43 -3.14 -32.38
C ALA A 132 -5.98 -2.75 -32.02
N THR A 133 -5.43 -1.75 -32.70
CA THR A 133 -4.08 -1.22 -32.43
C THR A 133 -3.97 -0.77 -30.98
N LEU A 134 -3.01 -1.32 -30.24
CA LEU A 134 -2.68 -0.88 -28.89
C LEU A 134 -2.02 0.50 -28.97
N LEU A 135 -2.67 1.50 -28.37
CA LEU A 135 -2.14 2.88 -28.34
C LEU A 135 -1.27 3.09 -27.10
N TRP A 136 -1.68 2.52 -25.97
CA TRP A 136 -0.99 2.63 -24.69
C TRP A 136 -1.44 1.53 -23.73
N SER A 137 -0.56 1.13 -22.81
CA SER A 137 -0.90 0.31 -21.65
C SER A 137 -0.20 0.85 -20.41
N GLY A 138 -0.78 0.59 -19.25
CA GLY A 138 -0.23 1.02 -17.97
C GLY A 138 -0.64 0.10 -16.83
N THR A 139 0.12 0.17 -15.74
CA THR A 139 -0.16 -0.60 -14.52
C THR A 139 -0.10 0.29 -13.30
N ALA A 140 -1.00 0.05 -12.34
CA ALA A 140 -0.94 0.62 -10.99
C ALA A 140 -0.78 -0.52 -9.99
N GLY A 141 0.26 -0.49 -9.16
CA GLY A 141 0.43 -1.41 -8.03
C GLY A 141 -0.18 -0.86 -6.74
N GLY A 142 -0.25 -1.68 -5.70
CA GLY A 142 -0.64 -1.21 -4.37
C GLY A 142 -2.14 -0.98 -4.16
N VAL A 143 -3.00 -1.45 -5.07
CA VAL A 143 -4.43 -1.11 -5.09
C VAL A 143 -5.22 -2.09 -4.23
N ARG A 144 -5.77 -1.66 -3.10
CA ARG A 144 -6.56 -2.54 -2.22
C ARG A 144 -8.00 -2.71 -2.71
N ALA A 145 -8.64 -3.81 -2.32
CA ALA A 145 -10.09 -3.97 -2.50
C ALA A 145 -10.87 -2.76 -1.96
N GLY A 146 -11.89 -2.34 -2.69
CA GLY A 146 -12.71 -1.16 -2.40
C GLY A 146 -12.06 0.19 -2.76
N THR A 147 -10.77 0.21 -3.12
CA THR A 147 -10.05 1.45 -3.47
C THR A 147 -9.99 1.65 -4.99
N VAL A 148 -9.58 2.86 -5.40
CA VAL A 148 -9.56 3.27 -6.81
C VAL A 148 -8.12 3.46 -7.29
N ALA A 149 -7.72 2.70 -8.31
CA ALA A 149 -6.50 2.94 -9.05
C ALA A 149 -6.68 4.15 -9.99
N ARG A 150 -5.66 5.00 -10.05
CA ARG A 150 -5.59 6.14 -10.96
C ARG A 150 -4.44 5.94 -11.95
N LEU A 151 -4.75 5.98 -13.24
CA LEU A 151 -3.75 5.94 -14.31
C LEU A 151 -3.98 7.11 -15.25
N SER A 152 -2.91 7.70 -15.80
CA SER A 152 -3.02 8.82 -16.74
C SER A 152 -2.46 8.43 -18.10
N ILE A 153 -3.25 8.61 -19.15
CA ILE A 153 -2.77 8.45 -20.53
C ILE A 153 -1.72 9.55 -20.81
N PRO A 154 -0.48 9.19 -21.20
CA PRO A 154 0.54 10.17 -21.54
C PRO A 154 0.10 11.09 -22.68
N ILE A 155 0.60 12.33 -22.68
CA ILE A 155 0.34 13.31 -23.75
C ILE A 155 0.80 12.70 -25.08
N GLY A 156 0.04 12.92 -26.16
CA GLY A 156 0.41 12.47 -27.49
C GLY A 156 0.02 11.03 -27.84
N LYS A 157 -0.33 10.17 -26.86
CA LYS A 157 -0.64 8.76 -27.13
C LYS A 157 -2.00 8.53 -27.79
N VAL A 158 -2.97 9.39 -27.48
CA VAL A 158 -4.39 9.21 -27.90
C VAL A 158 -4.94 10.47 -28.58
N THR A 159 -4.06 11.39 -28.97
CA THR A 159 -4.48 12.73 -29.39
C THR A 159 -5.34 12.74 -30.65
N GLY A 160 -6.39 13.57 -30.64
CA GLY A 160 -7.24 13.86 -31.80
C GLY A 160 -8.12 12.69 -32.26
N ARG A 161 -8.27 11.65 -31.43
CA ARG A 161 -9.07 10.47 -31.78
C ARG A 161 -9.81 9.92 -30.57
N THR A 162 -10.96 9.31 -30.83
CA THR A 162 -11.64 8.46 -29.85
C THR A 162 -10.81 7.19 -29.65
N ALA A 163 -10.51 6.85 -28.40
CA ALA A 163 -9.96 5.55 -28.04
C ALA A 163 -10.90 4.80 -27.11
N HIS A 164 -10.63 3.50 -27.00
CA HIS A 164 -11.34 2.61 -26.10
C HIS A 164 -10.35 1.98 -25.14
N TRP A 165 -10.74 1.82 -23.90
CA TRP A 165 -9.88 1.24 -22.88
C TRP A 165 -10.63 0.25 -22.01
N ARG A 166 -9.90 -0.67 -21.41
CA ARG A 166 -10.42 -1.63 -20.45
C ARG A 166 -9.36 -1.92 -19.40
N ALA A 167 -9.79 -2.41 -18.25
CA ALA A 167 -8.91 -2.72 -17.14
C ALA A 167 -9.11 -4.14 -16.64
N ARG A 168 -8.12 -4.69 -15.93
CA ARG A 168 -8.28 -5.89 -15.11
C ARG A 168 -7.57 -5.71 -13.77
N VAL A 169 -8.06 -6.42 -12.76
CA VAL A 169 -7.44 -6.49 -11.43
C VAL A 169 -6.74 -7.84 -11.31
N ALA A 170 -5.44 -7.83 -11.02
CA ALA A 170 -4.57 -9.00 -10.99
C ALA A 170 -4.71 -9.83 -12.30
N THR A 171 -4.98 -11.13 -12.16
CA THR A 171 -5.24 -12.08 -13.26
C THR A 171 -6.74 -12.21 -13.59
N GLY A 172 -7.60 -11.39 -12.98
CA GLY A 172 -9.04 -11.40 -13.19
C GLY A 172 -9.46 -11.01 -14.61
N ALA A 173 -10.77 -11.11 -14.85
CA ALA A 173 -11.37 -10.77 -16.14
C ALA A 173 -11.16 -9.29 -16.49
N TRP A 174 -11.08 -9.02 -17.79
CA TRP A 174 -11.12 -7.65 -18.30
C TRP A 174 -12.52 -7.05 -18.12
N SER A 175 -12.57 -5.77 -17.76
CA SER A 175 -13.79 -4.98 -17.78
C SER A 175 -14.35 -4.86 -19.20
N ALA A 176 -15.62 -4.45 -19.29
CA ALA A 176 -16.15 -3.92 -20.55
C ALA A 176 -15.31 -2.73 -21.05
N TRP A 177 -15.31 -2.54 -22.38
CA TRP A 177 -14.67 -1.40 -23.02
C TRP A 177 -15.34 -0.09 -22.59
N GLN A 178 -14.50 0.89 -22.24
CA GLN A 178 -14.85 2.26 -21.90
C GLN A 178 -14.34 3.18 -23.00
N ARG A 179 -14.96 4.34 -23.18
CA ARG A 179 -14.49 5.36 -24.13
C ARG A 179 -13.56 6.34 -23.41
N ALA A 180 -12.47 6.72 -24.08
CA ALA A 180 -11.64 7.86 -23.68
C ALA A 180 -11.53 8.82 -24.88
N THR A 181 -11.90 10.07 -24.66
CA THR A 181 -11.75 11.13 -25.65
C THR A 181 -10.73 12.09 -25.09
N THR A 182 -9.57 12.20 -25.74
CA THR A 182 -8.65 13.29 -25.42
C THR A 182 -9.08 14.55 -26.17
N PRO A 183 -9.05 15.73 -25.54
CA PRO A 183 -9.36 16.98 -26.24
C PRO A 183 -8.52 17.09 -27.52
N ALA A 184 -9.12 17.52 -28.63
CA ALA A 184 -8.38 17.73 -29.89
C ALA A 184 -7.21 18.72 -29.73
N ASN A 185 -7.34 19.65 -28.77
CA ASN A 185 -6.34 20.64 -28.44
C ASN A 185 -5.17 20.08 -27.61
N ASP A 186 -5.17 18.80 -27.23
CA ASP A 186 -4.02 18.14 -26.60
C ASP A 186 -2.90 17.79 -27.61
N VAL A 187 -3.01 18.22 -28.88
CA VAL A 187 -1.83 18.39 -29.77
C VAL A 187 -1.12 19.70 -29.40
N VAL A 188 -1.08 20.06 -28.12
CA VAL A 188 0.02 20.87 -27.68
C VAL A 188 1.22 19.95 -27.76
N THR A 189 1.94 19.99 -28.89
CA THR A 189 3.33 19.58 -28.94
C THR A 189 3.95 20.22 -27.71
N ALA A 190 4.21 19.41 -26.67
CA ALA A 190 4.95 19.89 -25.52
C ALA A 190 6.16 20.57 -26.13
N ALA A 191 6.26 21.89 -25.92
CA ALA A 191 7.31 22.66 -26.56
C ALA A 191 8.59 21.92 -26.23
N ALA A 192 9.36 21.56 -27.27
CA ALA A 192 10.60 20.82 -27.05
C ALA A 192 11.37 21.57 -25.95
N PRO A 193 11.92 20.85 -24.95
CA PRO A 193 12.72 21.50 -23.93
C PRO A 193 13.73 22.42 -24.63
N PRO A 194 14.01 23.62 -24.08
CA PRO A 194 15.08 24.47 -24.59
C PRO A 194 16.34 23.63 -24.86
N PRO A 195 17.13 23.90 -25.93
CA PRO A 195 18.26 23.05 -26.31
C PRO A 195 19.27 22.79 -25.17
N ASP A 196 19.36 23.70 -24.21
CA ASP A 196 20.24 23.63 -23.05
C ASP A 196 19.57 23.12 -21.77
N ALA A 197 18.29 22.71 -21.82
CA ALA A 197 17.57 22.17 -20.67
C ALA A 197 18.24 20.91 -20.09
N PHE A 198 18.98 20.15 -20.90
CA PHE A 198 19.70 18.97 -20.44
C PHE A 198 21.15 19.24 -20.03
N ALA A 199 21.62 20.49 -20.07
CA ALA A 199 22.96 20.85 -19.63
C ALA A 199 23.18 20.43 -18.16
N LEU A 200 24.28 19.70 -17.91
CA LEU A 200 24.65 19.26 -16.58
C LEU A 200 25.20 20.44 -15.78
N LEU A 201 24.57 20.76 -14.65
CA LEU A 201 25.02 21.79 -13.72
C LEU A 201 25.86 21.21 -12.57
N GLY A 202 25.69 19.93 -12.28
CA GLY A 202 26.46 19.24 -11.24
C GLY A 202 26.07 17.78 -11.11
N SER A 203 26.80 17.05 -10.26
CA SER A 203 26.44 15.68 -9.86
C SER A 203 27.01 15.35 -8.49
N TRP A 204 26.35 14.43 -7.77
CA TRP A 204 26.78 13.96 -6.45
C TRP A 204 26.36 12.51 -6.23
N GLN A 205 26.83 11.91 -5.13
CA GLN A 205 26.36 10.60 -4.67
C GLN A 205 25.24 10.79 -3.65
N SER A 206 24.10 10.15 -3.90
CA SER A 206 22.97 10.01 -2.96
C SER A 206 23.35 9.28 -1.67
N GLN A 207 22.41 9.17 -0.73
CA GLN A 207 22.57 8.34 0.47
C GLN A 207 22.82 6.87 0.12
N ASP A 208 22.16 6.33 -0.92
CA ASP A 208 22.30 4.93 -1.37
C ASP A 208 23.46 4.72 -2.36
N GLY A 209 24.40 5.67 -2.44
CA GLY A 209 25.62 5.54 -3.25
C GLY A 209 25.40 5.65 -4.76
N LYS A 210 24.18 5.95 -5.22
CA LYS A 210 23.88 6.20 -6.63
C LYS A 210 24.30 7.61 -7.04
N ARG A 211 24.87 7.73 -8.24
CA ARG A 211 25.20 9.02 -8.85
C ARG A 211 23.92 9.73 -9.30
N ILE A 212 23.69 10.93 -8.79
CA ILE A 212 22.61 11.83 -9.17
C ILE A 212 23.18 12.93 -10.06
N ASN A 213 22.59 13.11 -11.23
CA ASN A 213 22.85 14.25 -12.10
C ASN A 213 21.90 15.40 -11.76
N TYR A 214 22.37 16.64 -11.85
CA TYR A 214 21.57 17.84 -11.67
C TYR A 214 21.69 18.71 -12.91
N ARG A 215 20.57 19.01 -13.56
CA ARG A 215 20.53 19.66 -14.87
C ARG A 215 19.81 20.99 -14.81
N LYS A 216 20.06 21.83 -15.80
CA LYS A 216 19.40 23.14 -15.94
C LYS A 216 17.88 23.00 -15.93
N GLY A 217 17.35 22.11 -16.75
CA GLY A 217 15.93 21.87 -16.91
C GLY A 217 15.18 23.07 -17.49
N TYR A 218 13.85 23.06 -17.34
CA TYR A 218 12.95 24.14 -17.76
C TYR A 218 11.66 24.09 -16.92
N TRP A 219 10.86 25.15 -16.96
CA TRP A 219 9.53 25.17 -16.39
C TRP A 219 8.59 25.98 -17.27
N ASP A 220 7.49 25.35 -17.67
CA ASP A 220 6.37 25.97 -18.37
C ASP A 220 5.26 26.19 -17.34
N ARG A 221 5.09 27.45 -16.91
CA ARG A 221 4.09 27.85 -15.92
C ARG A 221 2.66 27.61 -16.42
N ALA A 222 2.40 27.75 -17.72
CA ALA A 222 1.06 27.62 -18.28
C ALA A 222 0.58 26.15 -18.25
N ARG A 223 1.52 25.21 -18.42
CA ARG A 223 1.25 23.76 -18.40
C ARG A 223 1.52 23.11 -17.05
N ASP A 224 2.16 23.84 -16.14
CA ASP A 224 2.74 23.33 -14.90
C ASP A 224 3.74 22.16 -15.11
N GLU A 225 4.45 22.20 -16.23
CA GLU A 225 5.35 21.15 -16.70
C GLU A 225 6.81 21.58 -16.66
N GLY A 226 7.72 20.61 -16.64
CA GLY A 226 9.16 20.86 -16.62
C GLY A 226 9.92 20.02 -15.59
N PHE A 227 11.23 20.24 -15.53
CA PHE A 227 12.14 19.51 -14.66
C PHE A 227 13.38 20.36 -14.29
N GLY A 228 14.23 19.82 -13.41
CA GLY A 228 15.57 20.33 -13.12
C GLY A 228 15.59 21.66 -12.36
N ASN A 229 16.73 22.34 -12.43
CA ASN A 229 17.00 23.55 -11.65
C ASN A 229 15.99 24.68 -11.89
N VAL A 230 15.61 24.93 -13.14
CA VAL A 230 14.66 26.01 -13.49
C VAL A 230 13.33 25.80 -12.78
N LYS A 231 12.78 24.58 -12.78
CA LYS A 231 11.54 24.27 -12.05
C LYS A 231 11.72 24.38 -10.54
N ILE A 232 12.81 23.85 -10.00
CA ILE A 232 13.11 23.89 -8.56
C ILE A 232 13.16 25.34 -8.05
N VAL A 233 13.84 26.22 -8.80
CA VAL A 233 13.97 27.63 -8.43
C VAL A 233 12.67 28.39 -8.67
N GLN A 234 12.09 28.31 -9.87
CA GLN A 234 10.99 29.19 -10.25
C GLN A 234 9.63 28.75 -9.71
N LYS A 235 9.38 27.44 -9.59
CA LYS A 235 8.12 26.91 -9.07
C LYS A 235 8.14 26.72 -7.56
N HIS A 236 9.26 26.24 -7.02
CA HIS A 236 9.34 25.76 -5.64
C HIS A 236 10.16 26.65 -4.71
N ASP A 237 10.82 27.71 -5.21
CA ASP A 237 11.74 28.57 -4.46
C ASP A 237 12.82 27.80 -3.66
N LEU A 238 13.32 26.72 -4.25
CA LEU A 238 14.43 25.93 -3.73
C LEU A 238 15.68 26.11 -4.60
N ASP A 239 16.77 25.43 -4.24
CA ASP A 239 18.03 25.44 -4.99
C ASP A 239 18.68 24.05 -5.10
N ALA A 240 19.81 23.99 -5.81
CA ALA A 240 20.58 22.77 -6.01
C ALA A 240 21.07 22.15 -4.70
N LEU A 241 21.43 23.00 -3.72
CA LEU A 241 21.87 22.55 -2.41
C LEU A 241 20.73 21.86 -1.66
N SER A 242 19.52 22.39 -1.74
CA SER A 242 18.33 21.79 -1.16
C SER A 242 18.08 20.39 -1.73
N ALA A 243 18.09 20.27 -3.06
CA ALA A 243 17.93 18.97 -3.73
C ALA A 243 19.03 17.98 -3.33
N HIS A 244 20.29 18.42 -3.28
CA HIS A 244 21.43 17.61 -2.83
C HIS A 244 21.20 17.08 -1.42
N GLN A 245 20.87 17.94 -0.47
CA GLN A 245 20.72 17.60 0.95
C GLN A 245 19.57 16.63 1.20
N MET A 246 18.42 16.85 0.55
CA MET A 246 17.28 15.92 0.61
C MET A 246 17.63 14.52 0.08
N THR A 247 18.51 14.43 -0.93
CA THR A 247 18.94 13.12 -1.47
C THR A 247 20.11 12.50 -0.70
N LYS A 248 20.85 13.30 0.08
CA LYS A 248 21.95 12.84 0.93
C LYS A 248 21.48 12.39 2.30
N HIS A 249 20.39 12.98 2.80
CA HIS A 249 19.80 12.74 4.11
C HIS A 249 18.27 12.53 4.05
N PRO A 250 17.75 11.56 3.29
CA PRO A 250 16.32 11.27 3.21
C PRO A 250 15.84 10.46 4.43
N HIS A 251 15.79 11.07 5.62
CA HIS A 251 15.45 10.35 6.85
C HIS A 251 14.02 9.80 6.90
N ARG A 252 13.11 10.24 6.01
CA ARG A 252 11.79 9.62 5.86
C ARG A 252 11.80 8.45 4.87
N GLY A 253 12.92 8.21 4.20
CA GLY A 253 13.17 7.05 3.35
C GLY A 253 13.33 7.39 1.88
N ILE A 254 13.70 6.34 1.11
CA ILE A 254 13.81 6.36 -0.34
C ILE A 254 12.76 5.41 -0.88
N VAL A 255 11.76 5.94 -1.59
CA VAL A 255 10.61 5.16 -2.06
C VAL A 255 10.64 5.08 -3.61
N PRO A 256 10.62 3.88 -4.22
CA PRO A 256 10.45 3.75 -5.66
C PRO A 256 9.14 4.38 -6.13
N ASP A 257 9.15 5.05 -7.29
CA ASP A 257 7.93 5.54 -7.90
C ASP A 257 7.06 4.34 -8.34
N PRO A 258 5.76 4.32 -7.98
CA PRO A 258 4.90 3.17 -8.24
C PRO A 258 4.59 2.96 -9.73
N PHE A 259 4.91 3.93 -10.59
CA PHE A 259 4.59 3.89 -12.03
C PHE A 259 5.83 3.87 -12.91
N ILE A 260 6.97 4.40 -12.45
CA ILE A 260 8.19 4.53 -13.24
C ILE A 260 9.36 3.90 -12.48
N MET A 261 9.77 2.70 -12.90
CA MET A 261 10.77 1.87 -12.20
C MET A 261 12.15 2.53 -12.06
N THR A 262 12.48 3.48 -12.94
CA THR A 262 13.74 4.23 -12.87
C THR A 262 13.68 5.41 -11.92
N ARG A 263 12.52 5.72 -11.34
CA ARG A 263 12.29 6.93 -10.56
C ARG A 263 12.16 6.61 -9.08
N TYR A 264 12.75 7.47 -8.25
CA TYR A 264 12.77 7.34 -6.80
C TYR A 264 12.42 8.67 -6.13
N HIS A 265 11.74 8.57 -5.00
CA HIS A 265 11.30 9.67 -4.15
C HIS A 265 12.18 9.66 -2.89
N TYR A 266 13.09 10.63 -2.80
CA TYR A 266 13.91 10.87 -1.61
C TYR A 266 13.13 11.78 -0.67
N GLN A 267 12.71 11.26 0.48
CA GLN A 267 11.84 11.96 1.43
C GLN A 267 12.64 12.43 2.65
N ALA A 268 12.55 13.72 2.95
CA ALA A 268 13.26 14.36 4.07
C ALA A 268 12.35 15.35 4.79
N THR A 269 12.85 15.93 5.87
CA THR A 269 12.25 17.01 6.66
C THR A 269 13.33 18.05 6.91
N ALA A 270 13.10 19.26 6.45
CA ALA A 270 13.98 20.37 6.78
C ALA A 270 13.54 21.00 8.10
N TYR A 271 14.53 21.41 8.90
CA TYR A 271 14.31 22.05 10.19
C TYR A 271 14.88 23.46 10.17
N ARG A 272 14.12 24.42 10.70
CA ARG A 272 14.58 25.77 10.96
C ARG A 272 14.97 25.88 12.42
N HIS A 273 16.25 26.08 12.69
CA HIS A 273 16.74 26.30 14.04
C HIS A 273 16.83 27.80 14.35
N THR A 274 16.39 28.19 15.55
CA THR A 274 16.72 29.49 16.13
C THR A 274 17.64 29.24 17.31
N CYS A 275 18.81 29.87 17.30
CA CYS A 275 19.80 29.72 18.36
C CYS A 275 19.93 31.01 19.17
N SER A 276 20.04 30.88 20.48
CA SER A 276 20.24 31.96 21.44
C SER A 276 21.39 31.62 22.40
N GLY A 277 21.98 32.63 23.05
CA GLY A 277 23.12 32.46 23.97
C GLY A 277 24.48 32.73 23.31
N PHE A 278 25.54 32.68 24.12
CA PHE A 278 26.90 33.04 23.72
C PHE A 278 27.87 31.86 23.85
N LEU A 279 28.60 31.57 22.77
CA LEU A 279 29.60 30.50 22.65
C LEU A 279 29.12 29.13 23.18
N TRP A 280 29.61 28.70 24.34
CA TRP A 280 29.30 27.39 24.93
C TRP A 280 27.92 27.31 25.60
N TRP A 281 27.25 28.45 25.81
CA TRP A 281 25.85 28.51 26.27
C TRP A 281 24.85 28.63 25.12
N ARG A 282 25.29 28.43 23.87
CA ARG A 282 24.41 28.51 22.71
C ARG A 282 23.41 27.35 22.73
N THR A 283 22.13 27.69 22.89
CA THR A 283 21.01 26.74 22.79
C THR A 283 20.32 26.94 21.45
N CYS A 284 20.09 25.85 20.71
CA CYS A 284 19.37 25.88 19.44
C CYS A 284 18.07 25.09 19.58
N LYS A 285 16.96 25.68 19.14
CA LYS A 285 15.65 25.03 19.14
C LYS A 285 15.10 24.97 17.72
N VAL A 286 14.46 23.86 17.38
CA VAL A 286 13.67 23.76 16.15
C VAL A 286 12.45 24.66 16.33
N THR A 287 12.30 25.62 15.42
CA THR A 287 11.20 26.59 15.40
C THR A 287 10.20 26.33 14.29
N GLU A 288 10.63 25.62 13.25
CA GLU A 288 9.77 25.21 12.13
C GLU A 288 10.32 23.91 11.54
N SER A 289 9.43 23.07 11.00
CA SER A 289 9.81 21.92 10.21
C SER A 289 8.97 21.86 8.92
N ARG A 290 9.56 21.31 7.86
CA ARG A 290 8.89 21.12 6.56
C ARG A 290 9.26 19.79 5.98
N ASP A 291 8.25 18.98 5.71
CA ASP A 291 8.42 17.78 4.92
C ASP A 291 8.72 18.13 3.46
N THR A 292 9.65 17.41 2.87
CA THR A 292 10.22 17.70 1.56
C THR A 292 10.42 16.43 0.77
N ARG A 293 10.45 16.59 -0.55
CA ARG A 293 10.65 15.49 -1.47
C ARG A 293 11.50 15.91 -2.64
N THR A 294 12.52 15.11 -2.96
CA THR A 294 13.26 15.19 -4.22
C THR A 294 12.96 13.96 -5.06
N ILE A 295 12.52 14.18 -6.30
CA ILE A 295 12.24 13.12 -7.26
C ILE A 295 13.42 13.02 -8.21
N VAL A 296 14.01 11.83 -8.29
CA VAL A 296 15.17 11.54 -9.14
C VAL A 296 14.79 10.45 -10.12
N ASP A 297 15.11 10.64 -11.40
CA ASP A 297 14.90 9.66 -12.45
C ASP A 297 16.24 9.16 -12.98
N PHE A 298 16.49 7.86 -12.81
CA PHE A 298 17.70 7.19 -13.26
C PHE A 298 17.60 6.70 -14.71
N ASN A 299 16.56 7.08 -15.45
CA ASN A 299 16.43 6.73 -16.87
C ASN A 299 17.63 7.26 -17.68
N THR A 300 18.17 6.43 -18.56
CA THR A 300 19.25 6.79 -19.51
C THR A 300 18.66 7.02 -20.89
N GLU A 301 19.09 8.10 -21.56
CA GLU A 301 18.69 8.38 -22.94
C GLU A 301 19.83 9.10 -23.64
N SER A 302 20.79 8.33 -24.17
CA SER A 302 22.05 8.84 -24.71
C SER A 302 21.88 9.83 -25.85
N SER A 303 20.76 9.77 -26.58
CA SER A 303 20.41 10.74 -27.63
C SER A 303 20.03 12.12 -27.09
N LYS A 304 19.64 12.24 -25.81
CA LYS A 304 19.23 13.50 -25.17
C LYS A 304 20.21 13.99 -24.13
N TYR A 305 20.84 13.09 -23.39
CA TYR A 305 21.72 13.44 -22.28
C TYR A 305 22.73 12.34 -21.94
N GLN A 306 23.88 12.73 -21.40
CA GLN A 306 24.90 11.79 -20.92
C GLN A 306 24.54 11.26 -19.52
N GLY A 307 24.57 9.94 -19.33
CA GLY A 307 24.24 9.28 -18.07
C GLY A 307 22.74 9.24 -17.80
N THR A 308 22.34 9.45 -16.54
CA THR A 308 20.93 9.46 -16.13
C THR A 308 20.32 10.85 -16.26
N LEU A 309 18.99 10.93 -16.35
CA LEU A 309 18.27 12.21 -16.35
C LEU A 309 18.58 13.02 -15.08
N GLY A 310 18.48 12.38 -13.92
CA GLY A 310 18.83 12.96 -12.63
C GLY A 310 17.65 13.60 -11.90
N VAL A 311 17.89 14.71 -11.21
CA VAL A 311 16.84 15.40 -10.43
C VAL A 311 15.76 15.96 -11.35
N LEU A 312 14.53 15.47 -11.19
CA LEU A 312 13.36 16.00 -11.88
C LEU A 312 12.81 17.23 -11.17
N THR A 313 12.67 17.18 -9.84
CA THR A 313 12.16 18.29 -9.04
C THR A 313 12.49 18.06 -7.57
N ALA A 314 12.47 19.14 -6.79
CA ALA A 314 12.53 19.16 -5.33
C ALA A 314 11.45 20.15 -4.85
N TYR A 315 10.73 19.82 -3.79
CA TYR A 315 9.62 20.64 -3.27
C TYR A 315 9.28 20.33 -1.81
N CYS A 316 8.49 21.22 -1.20
CA CYS A 316 7.91 21.05 0.14
C CYS A 316 6.52 20.40 0.02
N GLU A 317 6.25 19.37 0.81
CA GLU A 317 4.97 18.67 0.76
C GLU A 317 3.83 19.58 1.22
N GLY A 318 2.72 19.58 0.47
CA GLY A 318 1.51 20.36 0.78
C GLY A 318 1.48 21.81 0.27
N ILE A 319 2.59 22.35 -0.27
CA ILE A 319 2.66 23.74 -0.78
C ILE A 319 3.43 23.83 -2.10
N THR A 320 3.11 24.81 -2.93
CA THR A 320 3.79 25.01 -4.23
C THR A 320 5.15 25.68 -4.06
N VAL A 321 5.21 26.76 -3.28
CA VAL A 321 6.42 27.56 -3.02
C VAL A 321 6.89 27.28 -1.60
N CYS A 322 8.13 26.82 -1.44
CA CYS A 322 8.71 26.59 -0.14
C CYS A 322 8.95 27.91 0.61
N PRO A 323 8.95 27.90 1.96
CA PRO A 323 9.35 29.07 2.73
C PRO A 323 10.77 29.53 2.34
N PRO A 324 11.07 30.83 2.28
CA PRO A 324 12.39 31.33 1.86
C PRO A 324 13.56 30.80 2.68
N TRP A 325 13.33 30.46 3.97
CA TRP A 325 14.36 29.85 4.81
C TRP A 325 14.78 28.46 4.33
N MET A 326 14.05 27.81 3.42
CA MET A 326 14.49 26.55 2.82
C MET A 326 15.65 26.74 1.84
N LYS A 327 15.70 27.91 1.19
CA LYS A 327 16.71 28.26 0.21
C LYS A 327 18.02 28.61 0.92
N ARG A 328 19.15 28.07 0.46
CA ARG A 328 20.50 28.32 1.02
C ARG A 328 20.74 27.94 2.49
N SER A 329 19.75 27.44 3.24
CA SER A 329 19.90 27.23 4.69
C SER A 329 20.53 25.90 5.11
N PHE A 330 20.90 25.04 4.17
CA PHE A 330 21.56 23.78 4.50
C PHE A 330 23.03 23.93 4.91
N GLY A 331 23.58 25.15 4.96
CA GLY A 331 24.87 25.46 5.56
C GLY A 331 24.89 25.39 7.10
N ALA A 332 23.71 25.36 7.74
CA ALA A 332 23.57 25.20 9.18
C ALA A 332 22.76 23.92 9.48
N VAL A 333 23.36 22.80 9.09
CA VAL A 333 23.16 21.46 9.64
C VAL A 333 21.72 20.92 9.62
N LEU A 334 21.48 19.97 8.70
CA LEU A 334 20.59 18.84 8.99
C LEU A 334 21.25 18.01 10.09
N LEU A 335 21.31 18.53 11.32
CA LEU A 335 21.64 17.67 12.44
C LEU A 335 20.51 16.64 12.51
N PRO A 336 20.81 15.35 12.66
CA PRO A 336 19.82 14.47 13.24
C PRO A 336 19.36 15.15 14.53
N VAL A 337 18.04 15.23 14.74
CA VAL A 337 17.50 15.61 16.04
C VAL A 337 18.26 14.75 17.06
N PRO A 338 18.96 15.32 18.06
CA PRO A 338 19.56 14.51 19.11
C PRO A 338 18.45 13.63 19.68
N GLY A 339 18.67 12.31 19.64
CA GLY A 339 17.75 11.33 20.23
C GLY A 339 17.63 11.51 21.74
#